data_AF-A0A7S2U1G9-F1
#
_entry.id   AF-A0A7S2U1G9-F1
#
_cell.length_a   1.000
_cell.length_b   1.000
_cell.length_c   1.000
_cell.angle_alpha   90.00
_cell.angle_beta   90.00
_cell.angle_gamma   90.00
#
_symmetry.space_group_name_H-M   'P 1'
#
loop_
_entity.id
_entity.type
_entity.pdbx_description
1 polymer ?
#
loop_
_entity_poly.entity_id
_entity_poly.type
_entity_poly.pdbx_seq_one_letter_code
_entity_poly.pdbx_strand_id
1 'polypeptide(L)'
;EISEDEIRNTLEVDPDVDTVTCEVPRGSVLFLNNLIPHRSLPNTTDGIRWSLDLRWQHPDLPNGFHGLKESVLMRSSKQEGFVPDLGEWGARDRTEMQINSMTEEVKSRVTEAHAEEYGDYAEPDFDTTIAGPWMHRWELVHHNRHTAMLKEEGMHGWHA
;
A
#
# COMPACT_ATOMS: atom_id res chain seq x y z
N GLU A 1 -1.92 -16.65 4.69
CA GLU A 1 -3.34 -16.44 5.00
C GLU A 1 -3.56 -16.92 6.42
N ILE A 2 -4.32 -16.18 7.24
CA ILE A 2 -4.63 -16.58 8.63
C ILE A 2 -5.67 -17.69 8.55
N SER A 3 -5.50 -18.77 9.32
CA SER A 3 -6.47 -19.87 9.31
C SER A 3 -7.78 -19.46 9.99
N GLU A 4 -8.90 -20.09 9.64
CA GLU A 4 -10.19 -19.80 10.29
C GLU A 4 -10.16 -20.13 11.80
N ASP A 5 -9.39 -21.15 12.19
CA ASP A 5 -9.15 -21.46 13.60
C ASP A 5 -8.40 -20.34 14.30
N GLU A 6 -7.40 -19.73 13.66
CA GLU A 6 -6.65 -18.61 14.23
C GLU A 6 -7.52 -17.35 14.31
N ILE A 7 -8.38 -17.08 13.32
CA ILE A 7 -9.36 -15.98 13.36
C ILE A 7 -10.27 -16.12 14.58
N ARG A 8 -10.86 -17.30 14.80
CA ARG A 8 -11.75 -17.58 15.93
C ARG A 8 -11.05 -17.36 17.28
N ASN A 9 -9.80 -17.83 17.38
CA ASN A 9 -9.08 -17.83 18.64
C ASN A 9 -8.42 -16.49 18.99
N THR A 10 -8.14 -15.63 18.01
CA THR A 10 -7.36 -14.41 18.22
C THR A 10 -8.12 -13.11 17.96
N LEU A 11 -9.16 -13.14 17.12
CA LEU A 11 -9.89 -11.93 16.69
C LEU A 11 -11.30 -11.84 17.25
N GLU A 12 -11.76 -12.84 18.02
CA GLU A 12 -13.13 -12.93 18.53
C GLU A 12 -14.20 -12.83 17.42
N VAL A 13 -13.87 -13.30 16.21
CA VAL A 13 -14.76 -13.35 15.04
C VAL A 13 -15.15 -14.80 14.78
N ASP A 14 -16.43 -15.06 14.49
CA ASP A 14 -16.93 -16.35 14.05
C ASP A 14 -17.15 -16.32 12.52
N PRO A 15 -16.24 -16.88 11.70
CA PRO A 15 -16.40 -16.91 10.25
C PRO A 15 -17.70 -17.52 9.75
N ASP A 16 -18.35 -18.43 10.50
CA ASP A 16 -19.62 -19.02 10.03
C ASP A 16 -20.82 -18.09 10.22
N VAL A 17 -20.73 -17.17 11.19
CA VAL A 17 -21.82 -16.28 11.57
C VAL A 17 -21.60 -14.87 11.05
N ASP A 18 -20.36 -14.37 11.10
CA ASP A 18 -20.00 -12.99 10.79
C ASP A 18 -19.65 -12.78 9.32
N THR A 19 -19.43 -13.86 8.55
CA THR A 19 -19.13 -13.73 7.12
C THR A 19 -20.34 -13.29 6.34
N VAL A 20 -20.19 -12.18 5.62
CA VAL A 20 -21.18 -11.68 4.67
C VAL A 20 -20.62 -11.81 3.25
N THR A 21 -21.28 -12.62 2.42
CA THR A 21 -20.97 -12.71 0.99
C THR A 21 -21.76 -11.67 0.20
N CYS A 22 -21.06 -10.89 -0.62
CA CYS A 22 -21.66 -9.87 -1.46
C CYS A 22 -21.58 -10.30 -2.93
N GLU A 23 -22.71 -10.63 -3.55
CA GLU A 23 -22.80 -10.79 -5.00
C GLU A 23 -22.65 -9.42 -5.67
N VAL A 24 -21.70 -9.31 -6.60
CA VAL A 24 -21.41 -8.04 -7.31
C VAL A 24 -21.58 -8.26 -8.82
N PRO A 25 -22.79 -8.04 -9.36
CA PRO A 25 -23.03 -8.12 -10.79
C PRO A 25 -22.15 -7.14 -11.57
N ARG A 26 -21.82 -7.48 -12.82
CA ARG A 26 -21.03 -6.61 -13.71
C ARG A 26 -21.60 -5.18 -13.75
N GLY A 27 -20.73 -4.20 -13.47
CA GLY A 27 -21.09 -2.78 -13.45
C GLY A 27 -21.58 -2.27 -12.09
N SER A 28 -21.74 -3.15 -11.10
CA SER A 28 -22.03 -2.78 -9.72
C SER A 28 -20.77 -2.31 -8.99
N VAL A 29 -20.98 -1.60 -7.87
CA VAL A 29 -19.90 -1.10 -7.01
C VAL A 29 -20.16 -1.56 -5.59
N LEU A 30 -19.12 -2.07 -4.94
CA LEU A 30 -19.12 -2.38 -3.50
C LEU A 30 -18.31 -1.30 -2.78
N PHE A 31 -18.92 -0.66 -1.79
CA PHE A 31 -18.24 0.29 -0.91
C PHE A 31 -17.87 -0.38 0.41
N LEU A 32 -16.61 -0.27 0.79
CA LEU A 32 -16.08 -0.81 2.04
C LEU A 32 -15.43 0.33 2.83
N ASN A 33 -15.64 0.32 4.14
CA ASN A 33 -14.81 1.11 5.04
C ASN A 33 -13.42 0.46 5.14
N ASN A 34 -12.37 1.27 5.29
CA ASN A 34 -10.98 0.81 5.35
C ASN A 34 -10.67 -0.10 6.54
N LEU A 35 -11.54 -0.15 7.55
CA LEU A 35 -11.41 -1.01 8.73
C LEU A 35 -12.21 -2.31 8.63
N ILE A 36 -12.99 -2.53 7.56
CA ILE A 36 -13.74 -3.78 7.39
C ILE A 36 -12.76 -4.87 6.92
N PRO A 37 -12.53 -5.92 7.71
CA PRO A 37 -11.77 -7.09 7.26
C PRO A 37 -12.53 -7.74 6.10
N HIS A 38 -11.84 -8.01 5.01
CA HIS A 38 -12.44 -8.65 3.84
C HIS A 38 -11.42 -9.52 3.12
N ARG A 39 -11.90 -10.59 2.49
CA ARG A 39 -11.10 -11.46 1.63
C ARG A 39 -11.86 -11.84 0.37
N SER A 40 -11.11 -12.14 -0.69
CA SER A 40 -11.67 -12.81 -1.86
C SER A 40 -11.84 -14.29 -1.59
N LEU A 41 -12.86 -14.89 -2.21
CA LEU A 41 -12.95 -16.34 -2.31
C LEU A 41 -12.18 -16.85 -3.53
N PRO A 42 -11.64 -18.08 -3.48
CA PRO A 42 -11.06 -18.74 -4.64
C PRO A 42 -12.07 -18.82 -5.79
N ASN A 43 -11.61 -18.57 -7.01
CA ASN A 43 -12.42 -18.74 -8.20
C ASN A 43 -12.30 -20.19 -8.69
N THR A 44 -13.37 -20.98 -8.54
CA THR A 44 -13.44 -22.39 -8.95
C THR A 44 -14.12 -22.58 -10.31
N THR A 45 -14.33 -21.50 -11.06
CA THR A 45 -14.98 -21.52 -12.39
C THR A 45 -13.94 -21.43 -13.51
N ASP A 46 -14.34 -21.79 -14.74
CA ASP A 46 -13.50 -21.66 -15.94
C ASP A 46 -13.40 -20.21 -16.47
N GLY A 47 -14.06 -19.25 -15.81
CA GLY A 47 -14.07 -17.85 -16.20
C GLY A 47 -13.09 -16.99 -15.41
N ILE A 48 -12.67 -15.86 -15.97
CA ILE A 48 -11.84 -14.87 -15.24
C ILE A 48 -12.74 -13.89 -14.49
N ARG A 49 -12.48 -13.70 -13.19
CA ARG A 49 -13.12 -12.65 -12.37
C ARG A 49 -12.26 -11.38 -12.40
N TRP A 50 -12.71 -10.36 -13.14
CA TRP A 50 -12.10 -9.04 -13.14
C TRP A 50 -12.73 -8.13 -12.07
N SER A 51 -11.91 -7.44 -11.30
CA SER A 51 -12.33 -6.43 -10.33
C SER A 51 -11.35 -5.26 -10.33
N LEU A 52 -11.82 -4.07 -9.94
CA LEU A 52 -11.01 -2.88 -9.74
C LEU A 52 -11.35 -2.25 -8.39
N ASP A 53 -10.33 -2.01 -7.57
CA ASP A 53 -10.43 -1.41 -6.25
C ASP A 53 -9.85 0.00 -6.21
N LEU A 54 -10.71 0.97 -5.88
CA LEU A 54 -10.34 2.39 -5.72
C LEU A 54 -10.52 2.80 -4.25
N ARG A 55 -9.65 3.69 -3.75
CA ARG A 55 -9.77 4.27 -2.41
C ARG A 55 -10.07 5.75 -2.53
N TRP A 56 -11.07 6.20 -1.78
CA TRP A 56 -11.52 7.59 -1.74
C TRP A 56 -11.31 8.13 -0.34
N GLN A 57 -10.84 9.38 -0.27
CA GLN A 57 -10.69 10.10 0.99
C GLN A 57 -11.02 11.58 0.79
N HIS A 58 -11.27 12.28 1.89
CA HIS A 58 -11.43 13.72 1.84
C HIS A 58 -10.10 14.39 1.43
N PRO A 59 -10.09 15.31 0.46
CA PRO A 59 -8.83 15.87 -0.06
C PRO A 59 -8.07 16.71 0.97
N ASP A 60 -8.77 17.26 1.97
CA ASP A 60 -8.14 18.06 3.03
C ASP A 60 -7.52 17.20 4.15
N LEU A 61 -7.57 15.86 4.05
CA LEU A 61 -6.94 14.95 5.02
C LEU A 61 -5.61 14.39 4.49
N PRO A 62 -4.67 14.05 5.39
CA PRO A 62 -3.40 13.44 4.99
C PRO A 62 -3.62 12.14 4.21
N ASN A 63 -2.93 12.01 3.08
CA ASN A 63 -3.10 10.88 2.16
C ASN A 63 -2.19 9.67 2.45
N GLY A 64 -1.36 9.74 3.50
CA GLY A 64 -0.43 8.67 3.86
C GLY A 64 0.80 8.56 2.97
N PHE A 65 0.99 9.45 1.99
CA PHE A 65 2.20 9.50 1.15
C PHE A 65 3.29 10.42 1.71
N HIS A 66 3.11 11.00 2.90
CA HIS A 66 4.11 11.82 3.58
C HIS A 66 4.68 12.96 2.70
N GLY A 67 3.81 13.61 1.91
CA GLY A 67 4.20 14.71 1.01
C GLY A 67 4.93 14.29 -0.28
N LEU A 68 5.18 12.99 -0.50
CA LEU A 68 5.85 12.51 -1.71
C LEU A 68 5.00 12.69 -2.96
N LYS A 69 3.69 12.42 -2.84
CA LYS A 69 2.74 12.54 -3.94
C LYS A 69 1.36 12.87 -3.41
N GLU A 70 0.67 13.79 -4.07
CA GLU A 70 -0.71 14.13 -3.75
C GLU A 70 -1.70 13.09 -4.29
N SER A 71 -2.86 12.98 -3.63
CA SER A 71 -3.97 12.21 -4.18
C SER A 71 -4.54 12.94 -5.41
N VAL A 72 -5.04 12.17 -6.38
CA VAL A 72 -5.76 12.77 -7.51
C VAL A 72 -7.07 13.37 -7.01
N LEU A 73 -7.23 14.69 -7.14
CA LEU A 73 -8.49 15.34 -6.84
C LEU A 73 -9.49 15.00 -7.94
N MET A 74 -10.54 14.26 -7.60
CA MET A 74 -11.53 13.78 -8.57
C MET A 74 -12.79 14.66 -8.64
N ARG A 75 -13.05 15.45 -7.59
CA ARG A 75 -14.22 16.34 -7.51
C ARG A 75 -13.93 17.52 -6.60
N SER A 76 -14.45 18.69 -6.94
CA SER A 76 -14.44 19.89 -6.09
C SER A 76 -15.84 20.46 -5.93
N SER A 77 -16.24 20.80 -4.71
CA SER A 77 -17.45 21.59 -4.45
C SER A 77 -17.23 23.09 -4.65
N LYS A 78 -15.96 23.53 -4.68
CA LYS A 78 -15.56 24.94 -4.82
C LYS A 78 -15.50 25.37 -6.30
N GLN A 79 -15.46 24.41 -7.23
CA GLN A 79 -15.34 24.66 -8.66
C GLN A 79 -16.33 23.78 -9.42
N GLU A 80 -17.37 24.41 -9.96
CA GLU A 80 -18.30 23.75 -10.87
C GLU A 80 -17.59 23.35 -12.17
N GLY A 81 -17.89 22.17 -12.70
CA GLY A 81 -17.23 21.65 -13.90
C GLY A 81 -15.74 21.33 -13.74
N PHE A 82 -15.25 21.14 -12.52
CA PHE A 82 -13.87 20.72 -12.26
C PHE A 82 -13.50 19.47 -13.05
N VAL A 83 -12.37 19.52 -13.75
CA VAL A 83 -11.80 18.42 -14.53
C VAL A 83 -10.54 17.92 -13.81
N PRO A 84 -10.47 16.64 -13.41
CA PRO A 84 -9.27 16.07 -12.80
C PRO A 84 -8.09 16.13 -13.77
N ASP A 85 -6.94 16.57 -13.28
CA ASP A 85 -5.68 16.46 -14.02
C ASP A 85 -5.11 15.05 -13.86
N LEU A 86 -5.41 14.21 -14.84
CA LEU A 86 -4.86 12.84 -14.91
C LEU A 86 -3.51 12.79 -15.62
N GLY A 87 -3.17 13.82 -16.40
CA GLY A 87 -1.96 13.85 -17.22
C GLY A 87 -0.73 14.14 -16.37
N GLU A 88 -0.71 15.30 -15.71
CA GLU A 88 0.42 15.68 -14.87
C GLU A 88 0.54 14.78 -13.64
N TRP A 89 -0.60 14.43 -13.03
CA TRP A 89 -0.61 13.49 -11.91
C TRP A 89 -0.12 12.09 -12.31
N GLY A 90 -0.52 11.61 -13.49
CA GLY A 90 -0.15 10.29 -14.00
C GLY A 90 1.30 10.20 -14.46
N ALA A 91 1.88 11.29 -14.97
CA ALA A 91 3.27 11.36 -15.42
C ALA A 91 4.31 11.28 -14.29
N ARG A 92 3.88 11.48 -13.03
CA ARG A 92 4.72 11.45 -11.84
C ARG A 92 4.79 10.04 -11.26
N ASP A 93 5.89 9.31 -11.47
CA ASP A 93 6.04 7.98 -10.87
C ASP A 93 6.29 8.07 -9.36
N ARG A 94 5.43 7.42 -8.57
CA ARG A 94 5.50 7.45 -7.09
C ARG A 94 6.72 6.69 -6.57
N THR A 95 7.10 5.60 -7.23
CA THR A 95 8.25 4.77 -6.86
C THR A 95 9.54 5.55 -7.11
N GLU A 96 9.67 6.23 -8.25
CA GLU A 96 10.81 7.11 -8.52
C GLU A 96 10.90 8.25 -7.50
N MET A 97 9.76 8.89 -7.18
CA MET A 97 9.71 9.94 -6.15
C MET A 97 10.15 9.44 -4.78
N GLN A 98 9.73 8.23 -4.41
CA GLN A 98 10.15 7.57 -3.18
C GLN A 98 11.66 7.31 -3.17
N ILE A 99 12.20 6.70 -4.22
CA ILE A 99 13.64 6.44 -4.34
C ILE A 99 14.44 7.74 -4.24
N ASN A 100 14.00 8.79 -4.95
CA ASN A 100 14.67 10.09 -4.94
C ASN A 100 14.61 10.81 -3.58
N SER A 101 13.62 10.51 -2.74
CA SER A 101 13.52 11.05 -1.38
C SER A 101 14.46 10.38 -0.37
N MET A 102 15.04 9.24 -0.71
CA MET A 102 15.98 8.51 0.16
C MET A 102 17.38 9.13 0.09
N THR A 103 18.13 9.07 1.20
CA THR A 103 19.54 9.52 1.21
C THR A 103 20.41 8.58 0.37
N GLU A 104 21.52 9.11 -0.16
CA GLU A 104 22.46 8.31 -0.96
C GLU A 104 23.00 7.09 -0.19
N GLU A 105 23.18 7.22 1.13
CA GLU A 105 23.59 6.12 2.00
C GLU A 105 22.53 4.99 2.05
N VAL A 106 21.25 5.36 2.10
CA VAL A 106 20.18 4.35 2.07
C VAL A 106 20.10 3.70 0.68
N LYS A 107 20.26 4.47 -0.40
CA LYS A 107 20.28 3.93 -1.77
C LYS A 107 21.44 2.95 -1.99
N SER A 108 22.64 3.29 -1.51
CA SER A 108 23.82 2.41 -1.67
C SER A 108 23.63 1.10 -0.93
N ARG A 109 23.15 1.15 0.32
CA ARG A 109 22.92 -0.04 1.15
C ARG A 109 21.80 -0.93 0.61
N VAL A 110 20.74 -0.35 0.05
CA VAL A 110 19.68 -1.13 -0.64
C VAL A 110 20.27 -1.86 -1.86
N THR A 111 21.08 -1.16 -2.65
CA THR A 111 21.73 -1.75 -3.83
C THR A 111 22.71 -2.87 -3.43
N GLU A 112 23.50 -2.66 -2.38
CA GLU A 112 24.43 -3.65 -1.82
C GLU A 112 23.69 -4.88 -1.28
N ALA A 113 22.64 -4.70 -0.49
CA ALA A 113 21.85 -5.82 0.05
C ALA A 113 21.16 -6.65 -1.05
N HIS A 114 20.64 -5.98 -2.09
CA HIS A 114 20.06 -6.66 -3.25
C HIS A 114 21.11 -7.45 -4.05
N ALA A 115 22.30 -6.87 -4.24
CA ALA A 115 23.42 -7.51 -4.91
C ALA A 115 23.97 -8.71 -4.12
N GLU A 116 24.06 -8.63 -2.79
CA GLU A 116 24.50 -9.76 -1.94
C GLU A 116 23.55 -10.95 -2.01
N GLU A 117 22.23 -10.73 -2.12
CA GLU A 117 21.24 -11.80 -2.10
C GLU A 117 21.07 -12.48 -3.46
N TYR A 118 21.01 -11.70 -4.54
CA TYR A 118 20.71 -12.22 -5.87
C TYR A 118 21.95 -12.39 -6.76
N GLY A 119 23.11 -11.83 -6.37
CA GLY A 119 24.35 -11.92 -7.13
C GLY A 119 24.15 -11.46 -8.57
N ASP A 120 24.48 -12.32 -9.53
CA ASP A 120 24.31 -12.06 -10.96
C ASP A 120 22.85 -11.90 -11.42
N TYR A 121 21.87 -12.25 -10.58
CA TYR A 121 20.43 -12.08 -10.84
C TYR A 121 19.85 -10.82 -10.17
N ALA A 122 20.70 -9.95 -9.60
CA ALA A 122 20.26 -8.69 -9.04
C ALA A 122 19.75 -7.78 -10.16
N GLU A 123 18.44 -7.84 -10.44
CA GLU A 123 17.76 -6.88 -11.30
C GLU A 123 17.25 -5.71 -10.47
N PRO A 124 17.80 -4.50 -10.64
CA PRO A 124 17.40 -3.32 -9.86
C PRO A 124 15.90 -3.00 -10.00
N ASP A 125 15.32 -3.33 -11.15
CA ASP A 125 13.93 -3.03 -11.49
C ASP A 125 12.92 -3.93 -10.74
N PHE A 126 13.37 -5.03 -10.13
CA PHE A 126 12.55 -5.99 -9.39
C PHE A 126 12.93 -6.08 -7.91
N ASP A 127 13.65 -5.10 -7.37
CA ASP A 127 13.89 -5.02 -5.93
C ASP A 127 12.57 -4.82 -5.18
N THR A 128 12.31 -5.71 -4.21
CA THR A 128 11.10 -5.73 -3.37
C THR A 128 11.33 -5.10 -2.00
N THR A 129 12.49 -4.48 -1.78
CA THR A 129 12.84 -3.84 -0.51
C THR A 129 11.90 -2.66 -0.24
N ILE A 130 11.08 -2.80 0.81
CA ILE A 130 10.10 -1.79 1.21
C ILE A 130 10.80 -0.74 2.09
N ALA A 131 11.16 0.40 1.51
CA ALA A 131 11.79 1.51 2.25
C ALA A 131 10.95 2.79 2.13
N GLY A 132 10.64 3.46 3.25
CA GLY A 132 9.92 4.72 3.21
C GLY A 132 9.39 5.20 4.56
N PRO A 133 9.00 6.47 4.68
CA PRO A 133 8.67 7.11 5.95
C PRO A 133 7.45 6.49 6.67
N TRP A 134 6.53 5.83 5.94
CA TRP A 134 5.36 5.18 6.52
C TRP A 134 5.71 3.96 7.38
N MET A 135 6.87 3.34 7.17
CA MET A 135 7.28 2.17 7.96
C MET A 135 7.57 2.55 9.42
N HIS A 136 7.85 3.82 9.70
CA HIS A 136 8.00 4.34 11.07
C HIS A 136 6.67 4.55 11.80
N ARG A 137 5.53 4.33 11.13
CA ARG A 137 4.22 4.45 11.77
C ARG A 137 4.01 3.38 12.84
N TRP A 138 4.66 2.23 12.70
CA TRP A 138 4.59 1.12 13.65
C TRP A 138 5.96 0.86 14.26
N GLU A 139 5.98 0.56 15.56
CA GLU A 139 7.18 0.04 16.21
C GLU A 139 7.42 -1.38 15.69
N LEU A 140 8.51 -1.55 14.92
CA LEU A 140 8.92 -2.86 14.44
C LEU A 140 9.79 -3.54 15.50
N VAL A 141 9.18 -4.42 16.28
CA VAL A 141 9.88 -5.16 17.34
C VAL A 141 10.67 -6.36 16.82
N HIS A 142 10.36 -6.84 15.61
CA HIS A 142 11.09 -7.88 14.91
C HIS A 142 11.44 -7.40 13.50
N HIS A 143 12.72 -7.42 13.18
CA HIS A 143 13.21 -7.01 11.87
C HIS A 143 13.56 -8.24 11.03
N ASN A 144 13.16 -8.23 9.77
CA ASN A 144 13.64 -9.14 8.73
C ASN A 144 14.53 -8.33 7.75
N ARG A 145 15.02 -8.95 6.66
CA ARG A 145 15.88 -8.25 5.69
C ARG A 145 15.25 -6.98 5.12
N HIS A 146 13.94 -7.00 4.86
CA HIS A 146 13.22 -5.87 4.27
C HIS A 146 12.99 -4.72 5.26
N THR A 147 13.08 -4.98 6.56
CA THR A 147 12.90 -3.97 7.62
C THR A 147 14.17 -3.69 8.42
N ALA A 148 15.28 -4.36 8.12
CA ALA A 148 16.56 -4.20 8.82
C ALA A 148 17.07 -2.76 8.81
N MET A 149 16.74 -2.01 7.75
CA MET A 149 17.12 -0.61 7.55
C MET A 149 16.41 0.37 8.48
N LEU A 150 15.35 -0.06 9.18
CA LEU A 150 14.59 0.78 10.12
C LEU A 150 15.16 0.76 11.55
N LYS A 151 16.32 0.11 11.77
CA LYS A 151 16.97 -0.05 13.08
C LYS A 151 17.77 1.16 13.56
N GLU A 152 18.15 2.08 12.68
CA GLU A 152 19.07 3.18 13.05
C GLU A 152 18.31 4.37 13.66
N GLU A 153 18.59 4.62 14.95
CA GLU A 153 18.16 5.82 15.68
C GLU A 153 18.69 7.07 14.97
N GLY A 154 17.78 7.87 14.41
CA GLY A 154 18.13 9.07 13.64
C GLY A 154 17.07 9.51 12.63
N MET A 155 16.16 8.61 12.25
CA MET A 155 15.01 8.93 11.38
C MET A 155 13.79 9.47 12.17
N HIS A 156 14.04 10.24 13.24
CA HIS A 156 12.97 10.86 14.01
C HIS A 156 12.30 11.98 13.20
N GLY A 157 11.05 11.72 12.78
CA GLY A 157 10.01 12.72 12.60
C GLY A 157 10.24 13.76 11.50
N TRP A 158 9.60 13.56 10.35
CA TRP A 158 9.33 14.62 9.37
C TRP A 158 8.20 15.57 9.83
N HIS A 159 8.23 15.97 11.10
CA HIS A 159 7.50 17.13 11.57
C HIS A 159 8.50 18.27 11.78
N ALA A 160 8.67 19.07 10.73
CA ALA A 160 8.92 20.50 10.82
C ALA A 160 7.88 21.20 9.94
#